data_AF-A0A1A8DFD3-F1
#
_entry.id   AF-A0A1A8DFD3-F1
#
_cell.length_a   1.000
_cell.length_b   1.000
_cell.length_c   1.000
_cell.angle_alpha   90.00
_cell.angle_beta   90.00
_cell.angle_gamma   90.00
#
_symmetry.space_group_name_H-M   'P 1'
#
loop_
_entity.id
_entity.type
_entity.pdbx_description
1 polymer ?
#
loop_
_entity_poly.entity_id
_entity_poly.type
_entity_poly.pdbx_seq_one_letter_code
_entity_poly.pdbx_strand_id
1 'polypeptide(L)'
;MTNELELQPGVNGFRLSNQPILLVCPLQASLEVFNMTSMVELRRKSILLTGYLEYLIKHYYTEDQAQPHKPHVHIITPSDPQQRGCQLSLSFSVPIRRVFQELERRGVASDMREPSVLRVAPVPLYNSFSDVHRFIGILGEALDASRK
;
A
#
# COMPACT_ATOMS: atom_id res chain seq x y z
N MET A 1 -16.99 31.46 41.83
CA MET A 1 -16.22 30.63 40.87
C MET A 1 -14.87 30.35 41.51
N THR A 2 -14.43 29.10 41.57
CA THR A 2 -13.19 28.67 42.26
C THR A 2 -11.92 28.97 41.47
N ASN A 3 -12.02 29.40 40.20
CA ASN A 3 -10.89 29.61 39.28
C ASN A 3 -10.01 28.37 39.08
N GLU A 4 -10.58 27.18 39.32
CA GLU A 4 -9.93 25.90 39.09
C GLU A 4 -10.52 25.26 37.83
N LEU A 5 -9.64 24.80 36.93
CA LEU A 5 -10.04 24.07 35.72
C LEU A 5 -10.41 22.64 36.09
N GLU A 6 -11.69 22.31 35.95
CA GLU A 6 -12.17 20.93 36.08
C GLU A 6 -11.93 20.16 34.77
N LEU A 7 -10.82 19.43 34.70
CA LEU A 7 -10.46 18.63 33.52
C LEU A 7 -11.36 17.39 33.39
N GLN A 8 -11.75 17.09 32.15
CA GLN A 8 -12.40 15.82 31.85
C GLN A 8 -11.39 14.66 31.99
N PRO A 9 -11.79 13.53 32.61
CA PRO A 9 -10.90 12.38 32.75
C PRO A 9 -10.58 11.72 31.39
N GLY A 10 -9.38 11.14 31.28
CA GLY A 10 -8.95 10.36 30.12
C GLY A 10 -8.67 11.21 28.86
N VAL A 11 -8.87 10.61 27.68
CA VAL A 11 -8.53 11.23 26.39
C VAL A 11 -9.30 12.52 26.10
N ASN A 12 -10.49 12.69 26.70
CA ASN A 12 -11.30 13.89 26.51
C ASN A 12 -10.65 15.15 27.09
N GLY A 13 -9.82 15.02 28.13
CA GLY A 13 -9.05 16.14 28.68
C GLY A 13 -8.00 16.71 27.71
N PHE A 14 -7.61 15.94 26.69
CA PHE A 14 -6.67 16.38 25.64
C PHE A 14 -7.37 17.17 24.53
N ARG A 15 -8.71 17.24 24.51
CA ARG A 15 -9.46 18.03 23.52
C ARG A 15 -9.48 19.50 23.95
N LEU A 16 -8.76 20.33 23.20
CA LEU A 16 -8.61 21.76 23.50
C LEU A 16 -9.70 22.65 22.87
N SER A 17 -10.34 22.21 21.79
CA SER A 17 -11.25 23.05 20.99
C SER A 17 -12.44 22.25 20.46
N ASN A 18 -13.41 22.97 19.87
CA ASN A 18 -14.56 22.35 19.22
C ASN A 18 -14.13 21.51 18.00
N GLN A 19 -14.91 20.48 17.68
CA GLN A 19 -14.60 19.60 16.55
C GLN A 19 -14.96 20.26 15.20
N PRO A 20 -14.12 20.06 14.16
CA PRO A 20 -14.43 20.51 12.80
C PRO A 20 -15.52 19.62 12.18
N ILE A 21 -16.78 20.04 12.26
CA ILE A 21 -17.95 19.21 11.87
C ILE A 21 -17.85 18.65 10.45
N LEU A 22 -17.34 19.43 9.50
CA LEU A 22 -17.19 19.00 8.09
C LEU A 22 -16.13 17.89 7.90
N LEU A 23 -15.22 17.68 8.86
CA LEU A 23 -14.29 16.55 8.85
C LEU A 23 -14.87 15.32 9.57
N VAL A 24 -15.73 15.55 10.58
CA VAL A 24 -16.38 14.46 11.33
C VAL A 24 -17.34 13.67 10.42
N CYS A 25 -18.14 14.35 9.60
CA CYS A 25 -19.11 13.71 8.71
C CYS A 25 -18.49 12.66 7.75
N PRO A 26 -17.45 12.97 6.93
CA PRO A 26 -16.87 11.98 6.02
C PRO A 26 -16.09 10.88 6.76
N LEU A 27 -15.49 11.17 7.92
CA LEU A 27 -14.87 10.14 8.76
C LEU A 27 -15.92 9.14 9.24
N GLN A 28 -17.08 9.63 9.71
CA GLN A 28 -18.18 8.76 10.13
C GLN A 28 -18.68 7.88 8.98
N ALA A 29 -18.89 8.45 7.78
CA ALA A 29 -19.29 7.68 6.60
C ALA A 29 -18.29 6.56 6.26
N SER A 30 -16.99 6.83 6.38
CA SER A 30 -15.94 5.80 6.21
C SER A 30 -16.07 4.70 7.27
N LEU A 31 -16.24 5.07 8.54
CA LEU A 31 -16.42 4.10 9.63
C LEU A 31 -17.67 3.23 9.46
N GLU A 32 -18.75 3.78 8.90
CA GLU A 32 -19.95 3.02 8.54
C GLU A 32 -19.66 1.94 7.49
N VAL A 33 -18.82 2.22 6.48
CA VAL A 33 -18.35 1.20 5.52
C VAL A 33 -17.51 0.12 6.22
N PHE A 34 -16.63 0.49 7.15
CA PHE A 34 -15.88 -0.50 7.94
C PHE A 34 -16.82 -1.37 8.81
N ASN A 35 -17.90 -0.80 9.34
CA ASN A 35 -18.91 -1.53 10.13
C ASN A 35 -19.78 -2.49 9.31
N MET A 36 -19.77 -2.41 7.97
CA MET A 36 -20.42 -3.41 7.10
C MET A 36 -19.63 -4.72 7.00
N THR A 37 -18.42 -4.78 7.56
CA THR A 37 -17.57 -5.97 7.65
C THR A 37 -16.82 -5.97 8.98
N SER A 38 -15.78 -6.80 9.13
CA SER A 38 -14.94 -6.85 10.31
C SER A 38 -13.47 -6.69 9.97
N MET A 39 -12.68 -6.20 10.93
CA MET A 39 -11.23 -6.12 10.76
C MET A 39 -10.59 -7.50 10.52
N VAL A 40 -11.20 -8.58 11.03
CA VAL A 40 -10.75 -9.97 10.80
C VAL A 40 -10.92 -10.36 9.34
N GLU A 41 -12.07 -10.08 8.73
CA GLU A 41 -12.32 -10.37 7.31
C GLU A 41 -11.45 -9.52 6.38
N LEU A 42 -11.33 -8.21 6.67
CA LEU A 42 -10.44 -7.32 5.93
C LEU A 42 -8.99 -7.80 5.99
N ARG A 43 -8.52 -8.20 7.18
CA ARG A 43 -7.17 -8.74 7.36
C ARG A 43 -6.98 -10.06 6.60
N ARG A 44 -7.96 -10.97 6.66
CA ARG A 44 -7.92 -12.23 5.89
C ARG A 44 -7.79 -11.96 4.39
N LYS A 45 -8.58 -11.04 3.83
CA LYS A 45 -8.47 -10.64 2.42
C LYS A 45 -7.13 -9.97 2.12
N SER A 46 -6.66 -9.07 2.98
CA SER A 46 -5.36 -8.40 2.84
C SER A 46 -4.20 -9.39 2.76
N ILE A 47 -4.17 -10.42 3.62
CA ILE A 47 -3.12 -11.44 3.61
C ILE A 47 -3.10 -12.17 2.25
N LEU A 48 -4.27 -12.56 1.74
CA LEU A 48 -4.39 -13.22 0.44
C LEU A 48 -4.02 -12.29 -0.72
N LEU A 49 -4.49 -11.04 -0.71
CA LEU A 49 -4.30 -10.09 -1.80
C LEU A 49 -2.83 -9.66 -1.93
N THR A 50 -2.21 -9.30 -0.81
CA THR A 50 -0.78 -8.97 -0.77
C THR A 50 0.09 -10.21 -0.96
N GLY A 51 -0.34 -11.39 -0.47
CA GLY A 51 0.34 -12.66 -0.74
C GLY A 51 0.28 -13.06 -2.22
N TYR A 52 -0.82 -12.79 -2.91
CA TYR A 52 -0.94 -13.00 -4.35
C TYR A 52 -0.02 -12.05 -5.13
N LEU A 53 0.04 -10.78 -4.74
CA LEU A 53 1.00 -9.82 -5.29
C LEU A 53 2.45 -10.30 -5.11
N GLU A 54 2.81 -10.70 -3.88
CA GLU A 54 4.13 -11.24 -3.55
C GLU A 54 4.46 -12.48 -4.40
N TYR A 55 3.52 -13.42 -4.53
CA TYR A 55 3.66 -14.63 -5.34
C TYR A 55 3.96 -14.30 -6.80
N LEU A 56 3.18 -13.41 -7.42
CA LEU A 56 3.37 -13.05 -8.83
C LEU A 56 4.68 -12.29 -9.07
N ILE A 57 5.08 -11.39 -8.16
CA ILE A 57 6.39 -10.71 -8.25
C ILE A 57 7.51 -11.75 -8.21
N LYS A 58 7.45 -12.68 -7.25
CA LYS A 58 8.47 -13.72 -7.12
C LYS A 58 8.52 -14.64 -8.34
N HIS A 59 7.38 -14.95 -8.94
CA HIS A 59 7.28 -15.83 -10.09
C HIS A 59 7.84 -15.20 -11.38
N TYR A 60 7.55 -13.92 -11.65
CA TYR A 60 7.89 -13.30 -12.93
C TYR A 60 9.14 -12.41 -12.91
N TYR A 61 9.47 -11.82 -11.76
CA TYR A 61 10.42 -10.72 -11.67
C TYR A 61 11.52 -10.92 -10.62
N THR A 62 11.71 -12.14 -10.10
CA THR A 62 12.92 -12.46 -9.32
C THR A 62 14.14 -12.50 -10.24
N GLU A 63 15.33 -12.28 -9.66
CA GLU A 63 16.61 -12.47 -10.33
C GLU A 63 16.74 -13.92 -10.87
N ASP A 64 17.11 -14.04 -12.13
CA ASP A 64 17.32 -15.32 -12.82
C ASP A 64 18.76 -15.34 -13.37
N GLN A 65 19.58 -16.28 -12.87
CA GLN A 65 20.97 -16.43 -13.31
C GLN A 65 21.08 -16.81 -14.79
N ALA A 66 20.05 -17.43 -15.37
CA ALA A 66 20.02 -17.74 -16.80
C ALA A 66 19.77 -16.48 -17.66
N GLN A 67 19.31 -15.37 -17.07
CA GLN A 67 18.96 -14.13 -17.76
C GLN A 67 19.51 -12.89 -17.03
N PRO A 68 20.84 -12.71 -16.98
CA PRO A 68 21.48 -11.65 -16.17
C PRO A 68 21.11 -10.22 -16.58
N HIS A 69 20.59 -10.02 -17.79
CA HIS A 69 20.18 -8.71 -18.31
C HIS A 69 18.68 -8.40 -18.09
N LYS A 70 17.92 -9.32 -17.50
CA LYS A 70 16.50 -9.10 -17.22
C LYS A 70 16.35 -8.25 -15.94
N PRO A 71 15.63 -7.11 -15.98
CA PRO A 71 15.31 -6.35 -14.79
C PRO A 71 14.60 -7.23 -13.77
N HIS A 72 14.99 -7.11 -12.50
CA HIS A 72 14.41 -7.86 -11.40
C HIS A 72 13.96 -6.93 -10.28
N VAL A 73 13.05 -7.45 -9.47
CA VAL A 73 12.36 -6.76 -8.38
C VAL A 73 12.64 -7.52 -7.10
N HIS A 74 13.07 -6.80 -6.07
CA HIS A 74 13.29 -7.34 -4.74
C HIS A 74 12.25 -6.77 -3.76
N ILE A 75 11.65 -7.65 -2.96
CA ILE A 75 10.66 -7.25 -1.95
C ILE A 75 11.42 -6.99 -0.64
N ILE A 76 11.41 -5.74 -0.19
CA ILE A 76 12.05 -5.32 1.08
C ILE A 76 11.17 -5.71 2.27
N THR A 77 9.84 -5.62 2.11
CA THR A 77 8.88 -5.96 3.15
C THR A 77 9.03 -7.44 3.56
N PRO A 78 9.00 -7.77 4.87
CA PRO A 78 9.10 -9.16 5.33
C PRO A 78 8.08 -10.09 4.67
N SER A 79 8.52 -11.30 4.33
CA SER A 79 7.66 -12.33 3.71
C SER A 79 6.63 -12.92 4.67
N ASP A 80 6.95 -12.97 5.98
CA ASP A 80 6.03 -13.41 7.01
C ASP A 80 4.78 -12.51 7.04
N PRO A 81 3.59 -13.03 6.72
CA PRO A 81 2.37 -12.24 6.71
C PRO A 81 2.07 -11.58 8.05
N GLN A 82 2.52 -12.13 9.18
CA GLN A 82 2.31 -11.55 10.51
C GLN A 82 3.16 -10.29 10.75
N GLN A 83 4.25 -10.12 9.99
CA GLN A 83 5.17 -8.98 10.08
C GLN A 83 4.93 -7.93 8.99
N ARG A 84 3.80 -7.99 8.26
CA ARG A 84 3.45 -7.01 7.23
C ARG A 84 1.96 -6.66 7.16
N GLY A 85 1.68 -5.43 6.70
CA GLY A 85 0.35 -4.96 6.32
C GLY A 85 -0.03 -5.29 4.87
N CYS A 86 -0.82 -4.41 4.25
CA CYS A 86 -1.20 -4.51 2.83
C CYS A 86 -0.07 -4.08 1.88
N GLN A 87 0.84 -3.22 2.35
CA GLN A 87 1.88 -2.61 1.54
C GLN A 87 3.08 -3.55 1.35
N LEU A 88 3.58 -3.63 0.11
CA LEU A 88 4.92 -4.09 -0.21
C LEU A 88 5.79 -2.92 -0.65
N SER A 89 6.98 -2.84 -0.07
CA SER A 89 8.08 -1.98 -0.50
C SER A 89 8.97 -2.79 -1.43
N LEU A 90 9.17 -2.29 -2.64
CA LEU A 90 9.88 -2.94 -3.73
C LEU A 90 11.12 -2.13 -4.11
N SER A 91 12.25 -2.79 -4.31
CA SER A 91 13.44 -2.23 -4.96
C SER A 91 13.67 -2.90 -6.31
N PHE A 92 14.37 -2.21 -7.20
CA PHE A 92 14.54 -2.60 -8.59
C PHE A 92 16.02 -2.63 -8.96
N SER A 93 16.40 -3.51 -9.88
CA SER A 93 17.75 -3.51 -10.47
C SER A 93 17.97 -2.40 -11.50
N VAL A 94 16.93 -1.65 -11.83
CA VAL A 94 16.94 -0.50 -12.74
C VAL A 94 16.53 0.79 -12.02
N PRO A 95 16.84 1.98 -12.55
CA PRO A 95 16.48 3.25 -11.92
C PRO A 95 14.96 3.37 -11.69
N ILE A 96 14.56 3.44 -10.41
CA ILE A 96 13.14 3.45 -10.02
C ILE A 96 12.35 4.59 -10.64
N ARG A 97 12.98 5.76 -10.85
CA ARG A 97 12.31 6.96 -11.34
C ARG A 97 11.64 6.73 -12.69
N ARG A 98 12.33 6.01 -13.60
CA ARG A 98 11.77 5.65 -14.92
C ARG A 98 10.61 4.67 -14.78
N VAL A 99 10.78 3.64 -13.94
CA VAL A 99 9.72 2.66 -13.66
C VAL A 99 8.48 3.34 -13.09
N PHE A 100 8.64 4.23 -12.11
CA PHE A 100 7.56 4.98 -11.49
C PHE A 100 6.82 5.86 -12.49
N GLN A 101 7.53 6.61 -13.34
CA GLN A 101 6.92 7.42 -14.39
C GLN A 101 6.14 6.57 -15.41
N GLU A 102 6.68 5.42 -15.79
CA GLU A 102 6.02 4.51 -16.73
C GLU A 102 4.77 3.83 -16.11
N LEU A 103 4.80 3.54 -14.80
CA LEU A 103 3.64 3.06 -14.04
C LEU A 103 2.56 4.14 -13.95
N GLU A 104 2.93 5.37 -13.58
CA GLU A 104 2.01 6.51 -13.48
C GLU A 104 1.34 6.80 -14.84
N ARG A 105 2.11 6.82 -15.93
CA ARG A 105 1.60 6.99 -17.29
C ARG A 105 0.60 5.92 -17.72
N ARG A 106 0.67 4.73 -17.13
CA ARG A 106 -0.26 3.61 -17.34
C ARG A 106 -1.40 3.56 -16.31
N GLY A 107 -1.56 4.59 -15.49
CA GLY A 107 -2.65 4.73 -14.54
C GLY A 107 -2.47 3.96 -13.22
N VAL A 108 -1.25 3.57 -12.88
CA VAL A 108 -0.95 2.93 -11.59
C VAL A 108 -0.65 4.02 -10.55
N ALA A 109 -1.57 4.23 -9.62
CA ALA A 109 -1.34 5.06 -8.45
C ALA A 109 -0.50 4.30 -7.40
N SER A 110 0.72 4.77 -7.17
CA SER A 110 1.66 4.21 -6.20
C SER A 110 2.52 5.32 -5.59
N ASP A 111 3.34 5.00 -4.60
CA ASP A 111 4.23 5.98 -3.97
C ASP A 111 5.69 5.58 -4.17
N MET A 112 6.53 6.54 -4.54
CA MET A 112 7.98 6.38 -4.63
C MET A 112 8.66 7.06 -3.44
N ARG A 113 9.59 6.35 -2.81
CA ARG A 113 10.49 6.89 -1.79
C ARG A 113 11.92 6.85 -2.30
N GLU A 114 12.54 8.03 -2.31
CA GLU A 114 13.96 8.17 -2.59
C GLU A 114 14.79 7.36 -1.58
N PRO A 115 15.92 6.76 -2.00
CA PRO A 115 16.48 6.81 -3.36
C PRO A 115 15.96 5.74 -4.34
N SER A 116 15.25 4.70 -3.88
CA SER A 116 15.04 3.50 -4.73
C SER A 116 13.86 2.59 -4.38
N VAL A 117 12.86 3.07 -3.63
CA VAL A 117 11.76 2.21 -3.12
C VAL A 117 10.40 2.58 -3.73
N LEU A 118 9.70 1.61 -4.32
CA LEU A 118 8.30 1.74 -4.74
C LEU A 118 7.41 1.09 -3.70
N ARG A 119 6.36 1.78 -3.26
CA ARG A 119 5.38 1.27 -2.31
C ARG A 119 4.06 1.03 -3.04
N VAL A 120 3.63 -0.22 -3.02
CA VAL A 120 2.33 -0.66 -3.56
C VAL A 120 1.51 -1.30 -2.46
N ALA A 121 0.26 -0.89 -2.29
CA ALA A 121 -0.59 -1.33 -1.19
C ALA A 121 -2.00 -1.66 -1.69
N PRO A 122 -2.23 -2.89 -2.20
CA PRO A 122 -3.58 -3.31 -2.54
C PRO A 122 -4.40 -3.48 -1.26
N VAL A 123 -5.37 -2.59 -1.03
CA VAL A 123 -6.20 -2.60 0.19
C VAL A 123 -7.48 -3.41 -0.01
N PRO A 124 -7.93 -4.15 1.02
CA PRO A 124 -8.99 -5.15 0.88
C PRO A 124 -10.38 -4.55 0.60
N LEU A 125 -10.65 -3.29 0.93
CA LEU A 125 -11.97 -2.70 0.75
C LEU A 125 -12.35 -2.53 -0.73
N TYR A 126 -11.41 -2.08 -1.57
CA TYR A 126 -11.73 -1.70 -2.94
C TYR A 126 -10.74 -2.23 -4.00
N ASN A 127 -9.64 -2.89 -3.61
CA ASN A 127 -8.81 -3.58 -4.59
C ASN A 127 -9.24 -5.05 -4.74
N SER A 128 -9.14 -5.52 -5.97
CA SER A 128 -9.44 -6.89 -6.40
C SER A 128 -8.16 -7.67 -6.74
N PHE A 129 -8.27 -8.99 -6.77
CA PHE A 129 -7.18 -9.83 -7.29
C PHE A 129 -6.89 -9.53 -8.77
N SER A 130 -7.90 -9.13 -9.53
CA SER A 130 -7.73 -8.68 -10.92
C SER A 130 -6.91 -7.40 -11.04
N ASP A 131 -7.03 -6.46 -10.09
CA ASP A 131 -6.16 -5.27 -10.05
C ASP A 131 -4.70 -5.65 -9.81
N VAL A 132 -4.45 -6.60 -8.90
CA VAL A 132 -3.10 -7.14 -8.65
C VAL A 132 -2.54 -7.81 -9.90
N HIS A 133 -3.33 -8.66 -10.56
CA HIS A 133 -2.91 -9.32 -11.81
C HIS A 133 -2.61 -8.29 -12.92
N ARG A 134 -3.49 -7.28 -13.09
CA ARG A 134 -3.29 -6.19 -14.05
C ARG A 134 -2.03 -5.39 -13.75
N PHE A 135 -1.78 -5.06 -12.48
CA PHE A 135 -0.57 -4.38 -12.04
C PHE A 135 0.69 -5.16 -12.42
N ILE A 136 0.70 -6.48 -12.26
CA ILE A 136 1.84 -7.33 -12.61
C ILE A 136 2.17 -7.27 -14.10
N GLY A 137 1.16 -7.25 -14.98
CA GLY A 137 1.39 -7.04 -16.42
C GLY A 137 1.97 -5.66 -16.73
N ILE A 138 1.35 -4.61 -16.17
CA ILE A 138 1.81 -3.22 -16.34
C ILE A 138 3.23 -3.02 -15.80
N LEU A 139 3.58 -3.69 -14.71
CA LEU A 139 4.93 -3.66 -14.14
C LEU A 139 5.96 -4.21 -15.13
N GLY A 140 5.65 -5.30 -15.84
CA GLY A 140 6.50 -5.85 -16.89
C GLY A 140 6.73 -4.85 -18.02
N GLU A 141 5.65 -4.24 -18.53
CA GLU A 141 5.74 -3.20 -19.56
C GLU A 141 6.56 -1.98 -19.12
N ALA A 142 6.43 -1.57 -17.85
CA ALA A 142 7.17 -0.46 -17.28
C ALA A 142 8.66 -0.77 -17.13
N LEU A 143 9.01 -2.01 -16.72
CA LEU A 143 10.39 -2.48 -16.66
C LEU A 143 11.01 -2.54 -18.06
N ASP A 144 10.27 -3.01 -19.06
CA ASP A 144 10.71 -3.08 -20.46
C ASP A 144 10.97 -1.69 -21.05
N ALA A 145 10.06 -0.74 -20.80
CA ALA A 145 10.21 0.64 -21.25
C ALA A 145 11.38 1.35 -20.56
N SER A 146 11.65 1.03 -19.29
CA SER A 146 12.73 1.66 -18.50
C SER A 146 14.14 1.23 -18.92
N ARG A 147 14.27 0.20 -19.77
CA ARG A 147 15.56 -0.24 -20.35
C ARG A 147 16.06 0.64 -21.49
N LYS A 148 15.18 1.43 -22.10
CA LYS A 148 15.52 2.44 -23.12
C LYS A 148 15.96 3.72 -22.44
#